data_AF-A0A818I7U5-F1
#
_entry.id   AF-A0A818I7U5-F1
#
_cell.length_a   1.000
_cell.length_b   1.000
_cell.length_c   1.000
_cell.angle_alpha   90.00
_cell.angle_beta   90.00
_cell.angle_gamma   90.00
#
_symmetry.space_group_name_H-M   'P 1'
#
loop_
_entity.id
_entity.type
_entity.pdbx_description
1 polymer ?
#
loop_
_entity_poly.entity_id
_entity_poly.type
_entity_poly.pdbx_seq_one_letter_code
_entity_poly.pdbx_strand_id
1 'polypeptide(L)'
;MSLPNYFYCQLCSKSKPHCTFRKLFKHIQYIHLGEPNVKIRCELGMTCGTTYSSFSGYKAHIYREHTILLNVESRKQEVQSYTDAANDETLDDICVDFDMERNHKTEEELSENESQINCESFINWPLFNENLNKCSNDIINLEFFERFYVRFLLQLREGHSLPQNIIQSITCGMLSLIEFIHDLIKKEIKPLLDESSRTTVAPPSNDVILLTDVNHIFSSIGEKIVKATNGEYNFLKLCQKYYSYEPPKPIQLEGQSDVAFYIPIKSSIQQMLKKPDVTEMLLKNLNRINNQHTADPDLMFNYRHGSESKQHPVLSHNLDSLLINLYTDDIGLTNPLGAKKDEQKITMVYFQLEDLPDTVRSTLKSIGLVAMCHSEYLSIPENKNKNFEIIIEDLNNLQTNGLLIPTLNRQFNFAFSVLSGDHLANNFMGGFQKNFNSGQCCRICHFSYDEK
;
A
#
# COMPACT_ATOMS: atom_id res chain seq x y z
N MET A 1 -35.97 -4.65 19.23
CA MET A 1 -35.52 -5.66 20.21
C MET A 1 -34.56 -5.01 21.18
N SER A 2 -34.78 -5.18 22.49
CA SER A 2 -33.87 -4.71 23.54
C SER A 2 -32.53 -5.43 23.46
N LEU A 3 -31.43 -4.67 23.42
CA LEU A 3 -30.07 -5.19 23.40
C LEU A 3 -29.73 -5.88 24.74
N PRO A 4 -28.99 -7.00 24.74
CA PRO A 4 -28.56 -7.64 25.98
C PRO A 4 -27.55 -6.76 26.73
N ASN A 5 -27.82 -6.46 28.00
CA ASN A 5 -26.95 -5.62 28.84
C ASN A 5 -25.68 -6.34 29.35
N TYR A 6 -25.63 -7.67 29.22
CA TYR A 6 -24.54 -8.51 29.72
C TYR A 6 -24.31 -9.72 28.80
N PHE A 7 -23.06 -10.17 28.72
CA PHE A 7 -22.62 -11.31 27.91
C PHE A 7 -22.08 -12.43 28.80
N TYR A 8 -22.31 -13.69 28.44
CA TYR A 8 -21.95 -14.84 29.27
C TYR A 8 -20.97 -15.76 28.53
N CYS A 9 -20.01 -16.31 29.28
CA CYS A 9 -19.15 -17.37 28.77
C CYS A 9 -19.86 -18.72 28.87
N GLN A 10 -19.95 -19.44 27.74
CA GLN A 10 -20.67 -20.72 27.66
C GLN A 10 -19.82 -21.92 28.10
N LEU A 11 -18.51 -21.73 28.26
CA LEU A 11 -17.59 -22.78 28.72
C LEU A 11 -17.49 -22.83 30.25
N CYS A 12 -17.95 -21.78 30.94
CA CYS A 12 -17.97 -21.76 32.39
C CYS A 12 -19.34 -22.17 32.93
N SER A 13 -19.39 -23.24 33.73
CA SER A 13 -20.61 -23.71 34.40
C SER A 13 -21.20 -22.71 35.40
N LYS A 14 -20.47 -21.64 35.75
CA LYS A 14 -20.90 -20.50 36.58
C LYS A 14 -20.33 -19.19 36.03
N SER A 15 -20.66 -18.82 34.80
CA SER A 15 -20.14 -17.58 34.19
C SER A 15 -20.68 -16.33 34.89
N LYS A 16 -19.78 -15.47 35.35
CA LYS A 16 -20.14 -14.10 35.73
C LYS A 16 -20.51 -13.33 34.46
N PRO A 17 -21.54 -12.47 34.50
CA PRO A 17 -21.87 -11.62 33.37
C PRO A 17 -20.71 -10.67 33.05
N HIS A 18 -20.30 -10.63 31.79
CA HIS A 18 -19.33 -9.69 31.26
C HIS A 18 -20.07 -8.47 30.69
N CYS A 19 -19.67 -7.28 31.11
CA CYS A 19 -20.28 -6.04 30.64
C CYS A 19 -19.83 -5.62 29.23
N THR A 20 -18.79 -6.26 28.67
CA THR A 20 -18.26 -5.98 27.32
C THR A 20 -17.72 -7.25 26.65
N PHE A 21 -17.72 -7.26 25.31
CA PHE A 21 -17.12 -8.29 24.48
C PHE A 21 -15.61 -8.38 24.69
N ARG A 22 -14.93 -7.25 24.87
CA ARG A 22 -13.49 -7.26 25.18
C ARG A 22 -13.18 -8.04 26.47
N LYS A 23 -14.03 -7.90 27.51
CA LYS A 23 -13.87 -8.67 28.76
C LYS A 23 -14.22 -10.14 28.57
N LEU A 24 -15.26 -10.46 27.79
CA LEU A 24 -15.61 -11.84 27.45
C LEU A 24 -14.48 -12.52 26.63
N PHE A 25 -13.92 -11.83 25.63
CA PHE A 25 -12.83 -12.33 24.80
C PHE A 25 -11.56 -12.56 25.58
N LYS A 26 -11.16 -11.61 26.45
CA LYS A 26 -10.04 -11.83 27.36
C LYS A 26 -10.30 -13.04 28.26
N HIS A 27 -11.49 -13.17 28.82
CA HIS A 27 -11.84 -14.32 29.64
C HIS A 27 -11.71 -15.64 28.87
N ILE A 28 -12.26 -15.74 27.66
CA ILE A 28 -12.16 -16.96 26.86
C ILE A 28 -10.70 -17.26 26.45
N GLN A 29 -9.96 -16.23 26.05
CA GLN A 29 -8.56 -16.35 25.64
C GLN A 29 -7.64 -16.75 26.79
N TYR A 30 -7.85 -16.23 28.00
CA TYR A 30 -6.97 -16.54 29.14
C TYR A 30 -7.39 -17.79 29.92
N ILE A 31 -8.69 -18.13 29.94
CA ILE A 31 -9.19 -19.24 30.76
C ILE A 31 -9.35 -20.54 29.95
N HIS A 32 -9.76 -20.46 28.68
CA HIS A 32 -10.19 -21.64 27.92
C HIS A 32 -9.29 -22.02 26.74
N LEU A 33 -8.32 -21.17 26.34
CA LEU A 33 -7.48 -21.42 25.15
C LEU A 33 -6.58 -22.67 25.30
N GLY A 34 -6.34 -23.14 26.53
CA GLY A 34 -5.55 -24.34 26.82
C GLY A 34 -6.35 -25.64 26.95
N GLU A 35 -7.68 -25.61 26.86
CA GLU A 35 -8.51 -26.81 27.03
C GLU A 35 -8.59 -27.62 25.71
N PRO A 36 -8.37 -28.94 25.73
CA PRO A 36 -8.51 -29.78 24.54
C PRO A 36 -10.00 -29.94 24.17
N ASN A 37 -10.33 -29.78 22.88
CA ASN A 37 -11.68 -29.93 22.30
C ASN A 37 -12.72 -28.87 22.71
N VAL A 38 -12.31 -27.62 22.92
CA VAL A 38 -13.23 -26.50 23.20
C VAL A 38 -14.21 -26.29 22.04
N LYS A 39 -15.51 -26.31 22.34
CA LYS A 39 -16.59 -25.95 21.41
C LYS A 39 -17.33 -24.72 21.92
N ILE A 40 -17.17 -23.60 21.23
CA ILE A 40 -17.77 -22.31 21.58
C ILE A 40 -19.00 -22.09 20.73
N ARG A 41 -20.19 -22.08 21.34
CA ARG A 41 -21.45 -21.79 20.67
C ARG A 41 -21.80 -20.31 20.78
N CYS A 42 -22.09 -19.67 19.65
CA CYS A 42 -22.68 -18.34 19.58
C CYS A 42 -24.15 -18.38 19.98
N GLU A 43 -24.53 -17.61 20.99
CA GLU A 43 -25.93 -17.45 21.41
C GLU A 43 -26.41 -15.99 21.28
N LEU A 44 -25.72 -15.22 20.42
CA LEU A 44 -26.01 -13.81 20.21
C LEU A 44 -27.02 -13.66 19.08
N GLY A 45 -28.22 -13.17 19.41
CA GLY A 45 -29.34 -13.13 18.47
C GLY A 45 -30.09 -14.47 18.42
N MET A 46 -31.39 -14.41 18.16
CA MET A 46 -32.29 -15.58 18.25
C MET A 46 -31.94 -16.71 17.27
N THR A 47 -31.11 -16.44 16.25
CA THR A 47 -30.83 -17.37 15.14
C THR A 47 -29.36 -17.70 14.92
N CYS A 48 -28.41 -17.18 15.72
CA CYS A 48 -26.98 -17.38 15.46
C CYS A 48 -26.56 -18.86 15.64
N GLY A 49 -26.54 -19.35 16.88
CA GLY A 49 -26.38 -20.78 17.22
C GLY A 49 -25.09 -21.48 16.75
N THR A 50 -24.22 -20.81 15.99
CA THR A 50 -23.03 -21.37 15.33
C THR A 50 -21.98 -21.79 16.34
N THR A 51 -21.39 -22.97 16.11
CA THR A 51 -20.41 -23.55 17.04
C THR A 51 -19.02 -23.58 16.40
N TYR A 52 -18.01 -23.17 17.16
CA TYR A 52 -16.62 -23.05 16.73
C TYR A 52 -15.73 -23.97 17.56
N SER A 53 -14.81 -24.67 16.90
CA SER A 53 -13.77 -25.47 17.55
C SER A 53 -12.52 -24.65 17.91
N SER A 54 -12.49 -23.36 17.57
CA SER A 54 -11.37 -22.46 17.88
C SER A 54 -11.86 -21.07 18.30
N PHE A 55 -11.12 -20.44 19.20
CA PHE A 55 -11.40 -19.07 19.66
C PHE A 55 -11.27 -18.06 18.51
N SER A 56 -10.28 -18.21 17.63
CA SER A 56 -10.09 -17.34 16.47
C SER A 56 -11.30 -17.38 15.53
N GLY A 57 -11.88 -18.56 15.30
CA GLY A 57 -13.09 -18.72 14.49
C GLY A 57 -14.31 -18.06 15.13
N TYR A 58 -14.49 -18.26 16.44
CA TYR A 58 -15.54 -17.60 17.20
C TYR A 58 -15.41 -16.07 17.17
N LYS A 59 -14.20 -15.55 17.43
CA LYS A 59 -13.91 -14.10 17.43
C LYS A 59 -14.21 -13.49 16.06
N ALA A 60 -13.71 -14.09 14.98
CA ALA A 60 -13.96 -13.61 13.61
C ALA A 60 -15.46 -13.56 13.29
N HIS A 61 -16.22 -14.56 13.71
CA HIS A 61 -17.66 -14.59 13.55
C HIS A 61 -18.37 -13.45 14.29
N ILE A 62 -18.03 -13.16 15.55
CA ILE A 62 -18.63 -12.04 16.29
C ILE A 62 -18.39 -10.70 15.58
N TYR A 63 -17.18 -10.47 15.06
CA TYR A 63 -16.87 -9.23 14.34
C TYR A 63 -17.63 -9.08 13.01
N ARG A 64 -17.95 -10.20 12.35
CA ARG A 64 -18.66 -10.21 11.05
C ARG A 64 -20.17 -10.14 11.18
N GLU A 65 -20.73 -10.95 12.08
CA GLU A 65 -22.19 -11.18 12.17
C GLU A 65 -22.86 -10.37 13.29
N HIS A 66 -22.08 -9.86 14.24
CA HIS A 66 -22.59 -9.11 15.40
C HIS A 66 -21.94 -7.73 15.57
N THR A 67 -21.48 -7.12 14.48
CA THR A 67 -20.85 -5.78 14.46
C THR A 67 -21.72 -4.69 15.09
N ILE A 68 -23.06 -4.82 15.01
CA ILE A 68 -24.01 -3.89 15.63
C ILE A 68 -23.90 -3.91 17.16
N LEU A 69 -23.64 -5.08 17.78
CA LEU A 69 -23.43 -5.20 19.22
C LEU A 69 -22.09 -4.61 19.66
N LEU A 70 -21.10 -4.61 18.76
CA LEU A 70 -19.76 -4.05 18.98
C LEU A 70 -19.75 -2.51 18.86
N ASN A 71 -20.52 -1.94 17.93
CA ASN A 71 -20.56 -0.47 17.72
C ASN A 71 -21.25 0.31 18.86
N VAL A 72 -22.01 -0.36 19.73
CA VAL A 72 -22.50 0.24 20.98
C VAL A 72 -21.36 0.40 21.99
N GLU A 73 -20.31 -0.42 21.93
CA GLU A 73 -19.12 -0.29 22.78
C GLU A 73 -18.33 0.99 22.47
N SER A 74 -18.27 1.40 21.20
CA SER A 74 -17.59 2.62 20.78
C SER A 74 -18.24 3.87 21.36
N ARG A 75 -19.58 3.91 21.42
CA ARG A 75 -20.34 5.04 21.99
C ARG A 75 -20.29 5.11 23.52
N LYS A 76 -20.09 3.98 24.22
CA LYS A 76 -19.91 3.99 25.69
C LYS A 76 -18.49 4.44 26.09
N GLN A 77 -17.49 4.26 25.23
CA GLN A 77 -16.11 4.64 25.51
C GLN A 77 -15.85 6.15 25.40
N GLU A 78 -16.56 6.88 24.54
CA GLU A 78 -16.46 8.35 24.47
C GLU A 78 -17.06 9.06 25.70
N VAL A 79 -17.95 8.38 26.44
CA VAL A 79 -18.59 8.95 27.65
C VAL A 79 -17.79 8.63 28.92
N GLN A 80 -16.85 7.68 28.88
CA GLN A 80 -16.10 7.20 30.06
C GLN A 80 -14.66 7.73 30.15
N SER A 81 -14.17 8.49 29.16
CA SER A 81 -12.79 9.01 29.12
C SER A 81 -12.55 10.29 29.95
N TYR A 82 -13.55 10.76 30.70
CA TYR A 82 -13.42 11.90 31.63
C TYR A 82 -13.19 11.51 33.09
N THR A 83 -13.08 10.23 33.40
CA THR A 83 -12.73 9.75 34.75
C THR A 83 -11.80 8.56 34.63
N ASP A 84 -10.65 8.64 35.32
CA ASP A 84 -9.68 7.58 35.60
C ASP A 84 -8.36 7.67 34.80
N ALA A 85 -7.65 8.79 35.01
CA ALA A 85 -6.20 8.82 34.98
C ALA A 85 -5.67 8.44 36.37
N ALA A 86 -5.27 7.18 36.56
CA ALA A 86 -4.29 6.74 37.56
C ALA A 86 -4.03 5.22 37.47
N ASN A 87 -2.74 4.88 37.41
CA ASN A 87 -2.08 3.63 37.80
C ASN A 87 -1.67 2.59 36.74
N ASP A 88 -0.34 2.42 36.71
CA ASP A 88 0.50 1.21 36.59
C ASP A 88 0.76 0.47 35.26
N GLU A 89 1.99 0.71 34.77
CA GLU A 89 3.16 -0.18 34.76
C GLU A 89 3.13 -1.64 34.19
N THR A 90 4.19 -1.91 33.40
CA THR A 90 4.87 -3.16 33.02
C THR A 90 4.46 -3.99 31.78
N LEU A 91 5.30 -3.84 30.76
CA LEU A 91 6.17 -4.81 30.03
C LEU A 91 5.62 -6.11 29.38
N ASP A 92 6.00 -6.22 28.09
CA ASP A 92 6.46 -7.36 27.28
C ASP A 92 5.60 -8.63 27.15
N ASP A 93 5.08 -8.89 25.95
CA ASP A 93 5.77 -9.76 24.98
C ASP A 93 5.05 -9.82 23.62
N ILE A 94 5.87 -9.93 22.58
CA ILE A 94 5.50 -9.98 21.17
C ILE A 94 4.96 -11.38 20.82
N CYS A 95 3.88 -11.43 20.04
CA CYS A 95 3.76 -12.45 18.99
C CYS A 95 2.97 -11.90 17.80
N VAL A 96 3.72 -11.76 16.71
CA VAL A 96 3.33 -11.48 15.33
C VAL A 96 2.38 -12.58 14.85
N ASP A 97 1.27 -12.24 14.19
CA ASP A 97 1.15 -12.34 12.73
C ASP A 97 -0.28 -12.35 12.16
N PHE A 98 -0.35 -11.78 10.95
CA PHE A 98 -1.34 -11.92 9.88
C PHE A 98 -2.71 -11.20 9.94
N ASP A 99 -2.73 -10.09 9.20
CA ASP A 99 -3.90 -9.54 8.51
C ASP A 99 -4.63 -10.61 7.70
N MET A 100 -5.96 -10.64 7.85
CA MET A 100 -6.84 -11.23 6.84
C MET A 100 -8.13 -10.40 6.75
N GLU A 101 -8.02 -9.19 6.19
CA GLU A 101 -9.18 -8.46 5.71
C GLU A 101 -9.67 -9.09 4.40
N ARG A 102 -10.64 -10.00 4.53
CA ARG A 102 -11.61 -10.30 3.46
C ARG A 102 -12.98 -9.85 3.93
N ASN A 103 -13.43 -8.72 3.43
CA ASN A 103 -14.86 -8.39 3.38
C ASN A 103 -15.43 -8.95 2.07
N HIS A 104 -16.02 -10.13 2.16
CA HIS A 104 -17.11 -10.53 1.28
C HIS A 104 -18.35 -10.58 2.14
N LYS A 105 -19.30 -9.68 1.88
CA LYS A 105 -20.71 -9.96 2.15
C LYS A 105 -21.32 -10.38 0.80
N THR A 106 -21.86 -11.58 0.76
CA THR A 106 -22.96 -11.90 -0.14
C THR A 106 -24.24 -11.47 0.54
N GLU A 107 -25.02 -10.74 -0.24
CA GLU A 107 -26.41 -10.34 -0.04
C GLU A 107 -27.34 -11.55 -0.17
N GLU A 108 -28.49 -11.47 0.51
CA GLU A 108 -29.80 -12.10 0.23
C GLU A 108 -30.57 -12.11 1.57
N GLU A 109 -31.78 -11.59 1.77
CA GLU A 109 -32.83 -10.97 0.97
C GLU A 109 -33.60 -10.08 1.97
N LEU A 110 -33.98 -8.85 1.62
CA LEU A 110 -35.05 -8.16 2.35
C LEU A 110 -35.91 -7.38 1.36
N SER A 111 -37.11 -7.92 1.17
CA SER A 111 -38.27 -7.29 0.58
C SER A 111 -38.66 -6.02 1.34
N GLU A 112 -38.91 -4.98 0.56
CA GLU A 112 -39.99 -3.99 0.68
C GLU A 112 -40.38 -3.57 2.10
N ASN A 113 -39.91 -2.38 2.50
CA ASN A 113 -40.80 -1.31 2.95
C ASN A 113 -40.08 0.03 2.90
N GLU A 114 -40.72 0.97 2.20
CA GLU A 114 -40.28 2.34 1.97
C GLU A 114 -40.09 3.11 3.28
N SER A 115 -38.84 3.42 3.62
CA SER A 115 -38.51 4.55 4.47
C SER A 115 -37.65 5.48 3.64
N GLN A 116 -38.16 6.69 3.37
CA GLN A 116 -37.48 7.76 2.65
C GLN A 116 -36.02 7.86 3.11
N ILE A 117 -35.11 7.36 2.28
CA ILE A 117 -33.68 7.42 2.49
C ILE A 117 -33.28 8.87 2.25
N ASN A 118 -32.88 9.58 3.31
CA ASN A 118 -32.27 10.89 3.18
C ASN A 118 -30.88 10.72 2.52
N CYS A 119 -30.79 11.12 1.25
CA CYS A 119 -29.61 11.00 0.39
C CYS A 119 -28.36 11.71 0.92
N GLU A 120 -28.51 12.61 1.91
CA GLU A 120 -27.37 13.30 2.55
C GLU A 120 -26.45 12.36 3.34
N SER A 121 -26.95 11.22 3.79
CA SER A 121 -26.16 10.27 4.60
C SER A 121 -25.18 9.43 3.78
N PHE A 122 -25.40 9.25 2.47
CA PHE A 122 -24.51 8.50 1.57
C PHE A 122 -23.30 9.33 1.09
N ILE A 123 -23.37 10.66 1.21
CA ILE A 123 -22.29 11.57 0.80
C ILE A 123 -21.14 11.59 1.84
N ASN A 124 -21.33 10.99 3.02
CA ASN A 124 -20.37 11.04 4.12
C ASN A 124 -19.29 9.94 4.10
N TRP A 125 -18.84 9.51 2.92
CA TRP A 125 -17.66 8.66 2.81
C TRP A 125 -16.38 9.54 2.79
N PRO A 126 -15.47 9.42 3.77
CA PRO A 126 -14.32 10.33 3.91
C PRO A 126 -13.44 10.45 2.66
N LEU A 127 -13.23 9.33 1.95
CA LEU A 127 -12.45 9.28 0.69
C LEU A 127 -13.16 9.88 -0.53
N PHE A 128 -14.49 9.96 -0.51
CA PHE A 128 -15.28 10.53 -1.62
C PHE A 128 -15.29 12.05 -1.53
N ASN A 129 -15.51 12.59 -0.32
CA ASN A 129 -15.53 14.03 -0.06
C ASN A 129 -14.17 14.70 -0.20
N GLU A 130 -13.05 14.07 0.18
CA GLU A 130 -11.72 14.69 0.04
C GLU A 130 -11.30 14.94 -1.42
N ASN A 131 -11.76 14.10 -2.37
CA ASN A 131 -11.42 14.26 -3.78
C ASN A 131 -12.33 15.26 -4.51
N LEU A 132 -13.59 15.43 -4.10
CA LEU A 132 -14.52 16.40 -4.68
C LEU A 132 -14.44 17.79 -4.01
N ASN A 133 -14.27 17.88 -2.69
CA ASN A 133 -14.23 19.16 -1.97
C ASN A 133 -12.96 20.00 -2.22
N LYS A 134 -11.94 19.42 -2.87
CA LYS A 134 -10.78 20.15 -3.39
C LYS A 134 -10.93 20.59 -4.84
N CYS A 135 -12.01 20.20 -5.53
CA CYS A 135 -12.27 20.62 -6.89
C CYS A 135 -13.14 21.88 -6.90
N SER A 136 -12.59 22.99 -7.37
CA SER A 136 -13.39 24.09 -7.93
C SER A 136 -14.28 23.53 -9.06
N ASN A 137 -15.48 24.09 -9.27
CA ASN A 137 -16.40 23.68 -10.34
C ASN A 137 -15.73 23.68 -11.75
N ASP A 138 -14.65 24.44 -11.94
CA ASP A 138 -13.87 24.50 -13.18
C ASP A 138 -13.00 23.25 -13.46
N ILE A 139 -12.91 22.29 -12.55
CA ILE A 139 -12.00 21.11 -12.66
C ILE A 139 -12.71 19.84 -13.15
N ILE A 140 -14.05 19.76 -13.06
CA ILE A 140 -14.79 18.55 -13.43
C ILE A 140 -14.94 18.48 -14.96
N ASN A 141 -14.11 17.66 -15.60
CA ASN A 141 -14.15 17.40 -17.04
C ASN A 141 -13.82 15.92 -17.36
N LEU A 142 -13.94 15.56 -18.64
CA LEU A 142 -13.67 14.20 -19.12
C LEU A 142 -12.23 13.73 -18.86
N GLU A 143 -11.25 14.63 -18.79
CA GLU A 143 -9.87 14.29 -18.46
C GLU A 143 -9.68 14.01 -16.96
N PHE A 144 -10.34 14.78 -16.10
CA PHE A 144 -10.38 14.52 -14.66
C PHE A 144 -11.03 13.16 -14.36
N PHE A 145 -12.13 12.85 -15.04
CA PHE A 145 -12.78 11.53 -14.97
C PHE A 145 -11.82 10.40 -15.36
N GLU A 146 -11.12 10.52 -16.50
CA GLU A 146 -10.15 9.51 -16.96
C GLU A 146 -9.04 9.30 -15.92
N ARG A 147 -8.51 10.39 -15.36
CA ARG A 147 -7.50 10.35 -14.29
C ARG A 147 -8.01 9.63 -13.05
N PHE A 148 -9.23 9.95 -12.60
CA PHE A 148 -9.86 9.32 -11.44
C PHE A 148 -10.05 7.82 -11.67
N TYR A 149 -10.60 7.43 -12.83
CA TYR A 149 -10.83 6.03 -13.16
C TYR A 149 -9.52 5.23 -13.25
N VAL A 150 -8.44 5.81 -13.78
CA VAL A 150 -7.11 5.18 -13.78
C VAL A 150 -6.59 4.96 -12.35
N ARG A 151 -6.84 5.91 -11.42
CA ARG A 151 -6.50 5.72 -10.00
C ARG A 151 -7.27 4.56 -9.38
N PHE A 152 -8.56 4.47 -9.69
CA PHE A 152 -9.42 3.39 -9.22
C PHE A 152 -8.89 2.03 -9.72
N LEU A 153 -8.53 1.93 -11.00
CA LEU A 153 -7.89 0.73 -11.55
C LEU A 153 -6.55 0.41 -10.87
N LEU A 154 -5.70 1.41 -10.63
CA LEU A 154 -4.44 1.21 -9.88
C LEU A 154 -4.71 0.64 -8.48
N GLN A 155 -5.75 1.11 -7.78
CA GLN A 155 -6.11 0.61 -6.47
C GLN A 155 -6.61 -0.84 -6.53
N LEU A 156 -7.45 -1.20 -7.50
CA LEU A 156 -7.90 -2.58 -7.69
C LEU A 156 -6.75 -3.53 -8.02
N ARG A 157 -5.85 -3.12 -8.93
CA ARG A 157 -4.71 -3.92 -9.38
C ARG A 157 -3.62 -4.05 -8.33
N GLU A 158 -3.12 -2.92 -7.85
CA GLU A 158 -1.89 -2.90 -7.04
C GLU A 158 -2.20 -2.86 -5.53
N GLY A 159 -3.33 -2.26 -5.16
CA GLY A 159 -3.77 -2.18 -3.76
C GLY A 159 -4.52 -3.43 -3.28
N HIS A 160 -5.28 -4.05 -4.16
CA HIS A 160 -6.10 -5.23 -3.84
C HIS A 160 -5.67 -6.50 -4.59
N SER A 161 -4.66 -6.42 -5.46
CA SER A 161 -4.13 -7.56 -6.22
C SER A 161 -5.21 -8.34 -6.98
N LEU A 162 -6.23 -7.64 -7.49
CA LEU A 162 -7.35 -8.28 -8.17
C LEU A 162 -6.91 -8.78 -9.56
N PRO A 163 -7.26 -10.03 -9.92
CA PRO A 163 -7.03 -10.55 -11.25
C PRO A 163 -7.72 -9.71 -12.34
N GLN A 164 -7.08 -9.60 -13.52
CA GLN A 164 -7.57 -8.77 -14.62
C GLN A 164 -9.01 -9.09 -15.05
N ASN A 165 -9.41 -10.37 -15.01
CA ASN A 165 -10.78 -10.78 -15.35
C ASN A 165 -11.82 -10.28 -14.32
N ILE A 166 -11.46 -10.19 -13.04
CA ILE A 166 -12.33 -9.62 -12.00
C ILE A 166 -12.47 -8.12 -12.21
N ILE A 167 -11.38 -7.43 -12.51
CA ILE A 167 -11.40 -5.99 -12.82
C ILE A 167 -12.27 -5.72 -14.03
N GLN A 168 -12.14 -6.50 -15.11
CA GLN A 168 -13.01 -6.40 -16.27
C GLN A 168 -14.49 -6.60 -15.91
N SER A 169 -14.82 -7.56 -15.04
CA SER A 169 -16.19 -7.77 -14.57
C SER A 169 -16.73 -6.56 -13.79
N ILE A 170 -15.92 -5.96 -12.90
CA ILE A 170 -16.27 -4.72 -12.18
C ILE A 170 -16.50 -3.58 -13.17
N THR A 171 -15.60 -3.41 -14.14
CA THR A 171 -15.73 -2.40 -15.19
C THR A 171 -17.01 -2.59 -16.03
N CYS A 172 -17.34 -3.83 -16.42
CA CYS A 172 -18.56 -4.12 -17.15
C CYS A 172 -19.80 -3.74 -16.33
N GLY A 173 -19.85 -4.08 -15.04
CA GLY A 173 -20.94 -3.68 -14.15
C GLY A 173 -21.09 -2.15 -14.06
N MET A 174 -19.98 -1.42 -13.96
CA MET A 174 -19.98 0.05 -13.96
C MET A 174 -20.51 0.62 -15.29
N LEU A 175 -20.09 0.07 -16.43
CA LEU A 175 -20.57 0.50 -17.75
C LEU A 175 -22.08 0.27 -17.88
N SER A 176 -22.57 -0.90 -17.48
CA SER A 176 -24.01 -1.19 -17.51
C SER A 176 -24.81 -0.26 -16.61
N LEU A 177 -24.29 0.10 -15.43
CA LEU A 177 -24.93 1.09 -14.56
C LEU A 177 -24.96 2.49 -15.21
N ILE A 178 -23.87 2.90 -15.85
CA ILE A 178 -23.78 4.17 -16.57
C ILE A 178 -24.78 4.20 -17.74
N GLU A 179 -24.89 3.12 -18.51
CA GLU A 179 -25.87 2.99 -19.60
C GLU A 179 -27.31 3.02 -19.08
N PHE A 180 -27.59 2.35 -17.96
CA PHE A 180 -28.90 2.41 -17.32
C PHE A 180 -29.26 3.84 -16.88
N ILE A 181 -28.33 4.55 -16.24
CA ILE A 181 -28.51 5.95 -15.85
C ILE A 181 -28.71 6.82 -17.09
N HIS A 182 -27.95 6.57 -18.17
CA HIS A 182 -28.08 7.29 -19.43
C HIS A 182 -29.49 7.17 -20.01
N ASP A 183 -30.02 5.95 -20.05
CA ASP A 183 -31.36 5.68 -20.58
C ASP A 183 -32.48 6.23 -19.68
N LEU A 184 -32.29 6.21 -18.36
CA LEU A 184 -33.20 6.85 -17.42
C LEU A 184 -33.25 8.37 -17.66
N ILE A 185 -32.10 9.02 -17.79
CA ILE A 185 -32.02 10.46 -18.09
C ILE A 185 -32.69 10.78 -19.42
N LYS A 186 -32.45 9.99 -20.49
CA LYS A 186 -33.14 10.18 -21.78
C LYS A 186 -34.65 10.09 -21.62
N LYS A 187 -35.14 9.12 -20.85
CA LYS A 187 -36.56 8.90 -20.64
C LYS A 187 -37.21 10.06 -19.89
N GLU A 188 -36.57 10.59 -18.85
CA GLU A 188 -37.11 11.67 -18.03
C GLU A 188 -37.00 13.06 -18.70
N ILE A 189 -35.95 13.32 -19.48
CA ILE A 189 -35.75 14.62 -20.15
C ILE A 189 -36.61 14.77 -21.41
N LYS A 190 -36.86 13.69 -22.16
CA LYS A 190 -37.63 13.72 -23.42
C LYS A 190 -39.01 14.39 -23.30
N PRO A 191 -39.88 14.06 -22.32
CA PRO A 191 -41.18 14.72 -22.18
C PRO A 191 -41.08 16.21 -21.82
N LEU A 192 -40.05 16.63 -21.07
CA LEU A 192 -39.81 18.04 -20.70
C LEU A 192 -39.45 18.92 -21.92
N LEU A 193 -38.76 18.34 -22.91
CA LEU A 193 -38.44 19.01 -24.18
C LEU A 193 -39.65 19.09 -25.14
N ASP A 194 -40.52 18.08 -25.12
CA ASP A 194 -41.74 18.05 -25.95
C ASP A 194 -42.83 19.03 -25.46
N GLU A 195 -42.88 19.33 -24.15
CA GLU A 195 -43.78 20.35 -23.58
C GLU A 195 -43.31 21.79 -23.83
N SER A 196 -42.01 22.05 -23.70
CA SER A 196 -41.41 23.38 -23.95
C SER A 196 -41.48 23.82 -25.42
N SER A 197 -41.57 22.86 -26.35
CA SER A 197 -41.80 23.12 -27.78
C SER A 197 -43.21 23.66 -28.12
N ARG A 198 -44.15 23.66 -27.15
CA ARG A 198 -45.54 24.13 -27.36
C ARG A 198 -45.78 25.58 -26.92
N THR A 199 -44.85 26.20 -26.21
CA THR A 199 -44.95 27.62 -25.82
C THR A 199 -43.94 28.45 -26.59
N THR A 200 -44.42 29.10 -27.66
CA THR A 200 -43.70 30.16 -28.35
C THR A 200 -43.37 31.29 -27.38
N VAL A 201 -42.08 31.68 -27.29
CA VAL A 201 -41.56 33.06 -27.42
C VAL A 201 -40.12 33.12 -26.89
N ALA A 202 -39.26 33.79 -27.67
CA ALA A 202 -37.86 34.16 -27.46
C ALA A 202 -36.80 33.12 -27.91
N PRO A 203 -35.73 33.58 -28.60
CA PRO A 203 -34.62 32.71 -29.00
C PRO A 203 -33.95 32.19 -27.73
N PRO A 204 -33.58 30.90 -27.68
CA PRO A 204 -32.87 30.40 -26.52
C PRO A 204 -31.56 31.17 -26.37
N SER A 205 -31.29 31.66 -25.16
CA SER A 205 -29.94 31.96 -24.71
C SER A 205 -29.01 30.79 -25.05
N ASN A 206 -27.71 31.05 -25.17
CA ASN A 206 -26.66 30.07 -25.54
C ASN A 206 -26.54 28.81 -24.62
N ASP A 207 -27.50 28.57 -23.73
CA ASP A 207 -27.48 27.55 -22.67
C ASP A 207 -28.59 26.49 -22.85
N VAL A 208 -28.82 26.00 -24.08
CA VAL A 208 -29.70 24.83 -24.29
C VAL A 208 -28.84 23.58 -24.37
N ILE A 209 -28.91 22.74 -23.35
CA ILE A 209 -28.28 21.40 -23.36
C ILE A 209 -29.09 20.53 -24.31
N LEU A 210 -28.49 20.12 -25.43
CA LEU A 210 -29.13 19.20 -26.35
C LEU A 210 -29.00 17.77 -25.83
N LEU A 211 -30.01 16.94 -26.08
CA LEU A 211 -29.95 15.50 -25.78
C LEU A 211 -28.75 14.82 -26.46
N THR A 212 -28.30 15.37 -27.59
CA THR A 212 -27.08 14.97 -28.29
C THR A 212 -25.81 15.21 -27.47
N ASP A 213 -25.75 16.30 -26.71
CA ASP A 213 -24.59 16.64 -25.88
C ASP A 213 -24.49 15.69 -24.70
N VAL A 214 -25.64 15.38 -24.08
CA VAL A 214 -25.73 14.36 -23.02
C VAL A 214 -25.27 13.00 -23.55
N ASN A 215 -25.78 12.57 -24.71
CA ASN A 215 -25.36 11.32 -25.34
C ASN A 215 -23.85 11.26 -25.60
N HIS A 216 -23.28 12.34 -26.12
CA HIS A 216 -21.85 12.42 -26.37
C HIS A 216 -21.02 12.29 -25.09
N ILE A 217 -21.46 12.90 -23.97
CA ILE A 217 -20.78 12.78 -22.66
C ILE A 217 -20.76 11.33 -22.18
N PHE A 218 -21.91 10.65 -22.18
CA PHE A 218 -22.01 9.25 -21.73
C PHE A 218 -21.17 8.31 -22.60
N SER A 219 -21.22 8.46 -23.93
CA SER A 219 -20.36 7.70 -24.84
C SER A 219 -18.87 7.96 -24.58
N SER A 220 -18.48 9.23 -24.39
CA SER A 220 -17.08 9.59 -24.11
C SER A 220 -16.57 9.01 -22.79
N ILE A 221 -17.43 8.96 -21.76
CA ILE A 221 -17.14 8.32 -20.46
C ILE A 221 -16.91 6.81 -20.68
N GLY A 222 -17.83 6.15 -21.38
CA GLY A 222 -17.73 4.72 -21.69
C GLY A 222 -16.45 4.37 -22.46
N GLU A 223 -16.12 5.13 -23.50
CA GLU A 223 -14.91 4.94 -24.29
C GLU A 223 -13.63 5.05 -23.44
N LYS A 224 -13.58 6.03 -22.53
CA LYS A 224 -12.44 6.21 -21.61
C LYS A 224 -12.29 5.06 -20.63
N ILE A 225 -13.39 4.58 -20.05
CA ILE A 225 -13.43 3.41 -19.16
C ILE A 225 -12.89 2.17 -19.90
N VAL A 226 -13.43 1.89 -21.10
CA VAL A 226 -13.03 0.74 -21.91
C VAL A 226 -11.56 0.85 -22.28
N LYS A 227 -11.11 2.01 -22.77
CA LYS A 227 -9.72 2.24 -23.15
C LYS A 227 -8.75 2.01 -21.98
N ALA A 228 -9.09 2.50 -20.79
CA ALA A 228 -8.24 2.36 -19.61
C ALA A 228 -8.17 0.91 -19.09
N THR A 229 -9.24 0.15 -19.27
CA THR A 229 -9.35 -1.24 -18.78
C THR A 229 -8.83 -2.25 -19.81
N ASN A 230 -8.90 -1.92 -21.10
CA ASN A 230 -8.60 -2.82 -22.19
C ASN A 230 -7.11 -2.82 -22.53
N GLY A 231 -6.41 -3.78 -21.91
CA GLY A 231 -5.03 -4.12 -22.21
C GLY A 231 -4.00 -3.31 -21.44
N GLU A 232 -2.87 -3.95 -21.18
CA GLU A 232 -1.79 -3.40 -20.35
C GLU A 232 -1.19 -2.13 -20.94
N TYR A 233 -1.01 -2.10 -22.27
CA TYR A 233 -0.40 -0.98 -22.96
C TYR A 233 -1.13 0.35 -22.75
N ASN A 234 -2.46 0.35 -22.89
CA ASN A 234 -3.27 1.56 -22.72
C ASN A 234 -3.26 2.02 -21.27
N PHE A 235 -3.41 1.07 -20.35
CA PHE A 235 -3.37 1.34 -18.92
C PHE A 235 -2.04 2.00 -18.51
N LEU A 236 -0.90 1.43 -18.92
CA LEU A 236 0.42 1.98 -18.62
C LEU A 236 0.64 3.36 -19.27
N LYS A 237 0.16 3.59 -20.50
CA LYS A 237 0.18 4.92 -21.13
C LYS A 237 -0.61 5.96 -20.33
N LEU A 238 -1.76 5.59 -19.78
CA LEU A 238 -2.53 6.50 -18.93
C LEU A 238 -1.84 6.72 -17.58
N CYS A 239 -1.15 5.72 -17.04
CA CYS A 239 -0.31 5.88 -15.84
C CYS A 239 0.86 6.84 -16.11
N GLN A 240 1.49 6.78 -17.30
CA GLN A 240 2.51 7.76 -17.72
C GLN A 240 1.91 9.17 -17.78
N LYS A 241 0.74 9.30 -18.41
CA LYS A 241 0.02 10.57 -18.57
C LYS A 241 -0.33 11.21 -17.23
N TYR A 242 -0.91 10.45 -16.30
CA TYR A 242 -1.55 11.01 -15.10
C TYR A 242 -0.75 10.86 -13.80
N TYR A 243 0.13 9.87 -13.73
CA TYR A 243 0.82 9.48 -12.51
C TYR A 243 2.34 9.44 -12.68
N SER A 244 2.87 9.97 -13.79
CA SER A 244 4.32 10.01 -14.07
C SER A 244 5.00 8.64 -13.99
N TYR A 245 4.26 7.56 -14.28
CA TYR A 245 4.84 6.22 -14.33
C TYR A 245 6.03 6.19 -15.30
N GLU A 246 7.12 5.55 -14.91
CA GLU A 246 8.27 5.30 -15.78
C GLU A 246 8.46 3.79 -15.88
N PRO A 247 8.46 3.20 -17.10
CA PRO A 247 8.61 1.76 -17.26
C PRO A 247 10.05 1.32 -16.92
N PRO A 248 10.23 0.06 -16.48
CA PRO A 248 11.57 -0.52 -16.32
C PRO A 248 12.36 -0.46 -17.63
N LYS A 249 13.66 -0.17 -17.52
CA LYS A 249 14.61 -0.14 -18.63
C LYS A 249 15.21 -1.54 -18.80
N PRO A 250 15.05 -2.19 -19.95
CA PRO A 250 15.68 -3.49 -20.20
C PRO A 250 17.19 -3.31 -20.37
N ILE A 251 17.96 -4.25 -19.82
CA ILE A 251 19.40 -4.37 -19.99
C ILE A 251 19.64 -5.64 -20.80
N GLN A 252 20.21 -5.50 -21.98
CA GLN A 252 20.58 -6.65 -22.81
C GLN A 252 21.78 -7.37 -22.21
N LEU A 253 21.60 -8.66 -21.90
CA LEU A 253 22.65 -9.52 -21.38
C LEU A 253 23.42 -10.17 -22.54
N GLU A 254 24.72 -10.37 -22.37
CA GLU A 254 25.59 -11.00 -23.37
C GLU A 254 25.28 -12.49 -23.52
N GLY A 255 25.15 -12.93 -24.77
CA GLY A 255 24.93 -14.34 -25.11
C GLY A 255 23.56 -14.90 -24.71
N GLN A 256 22.63 -14.06 -24.26
CA GLN A 256 21.30 -14.48 -23.81
C GLN A 256 20.19 -13.79 -24.61
N SER A 257 19.07 -14.50 -24.80
CA SER A 257 17.81 -13.91 -25.28
C SER A 257 17.14 -13.03 -24.24
N ASP A 258 17.40 -13.33 -22.96
CA ASP A 258 16.71 -12.73 -21.83
C ASP A 258 17.32 -11.37 -21.46
N VAL A 259 16.52 -10.57 -20.77
CA VAL A 259 16.88 -9.21 -20.34
C VAL A 259 16.82 -9.09 -18.82
N ALA A 260 17.76 -8.35 -18.26
CA ALA A 260 17.59 -7.81 -16.91
C ALA A 260 16.77 -6.52 -16.96
N PHE A 261 16.21 -6.10 -15.84
CA PHE A 261 15.44 -4.86 -15.75
C PHE A 261 16.05 -3.92 -14.73
N TYR A 262 16.12 -2.64 -15.09
CA TYR A 262 16.52 -1.53 -14.24
C TYR A 262 15.37 -0.56 -14.04
N ILE A 263 15.11 -0.17 -12.80
CA ILE A 263 14.13 0.82 -12.41
C ILE A 263 14.92 2.06 -11.96
N PRO A 264 14.79 3.20 -12.65
CA PRO A 264 15.57 4.41 -12.33
C PRO A 264 15.35 4.92 -10.91
N ILE A 265 16.43 4.92 -10.13
CA ILE A 265 16.43 5.38 -8.74
C ILE A 265 16.05 6.85 -8.68
N LYS A 266 16.66 7.67 -9.54
CA LYS A 266 16.40 9.10 -9.58
C LYS A 266 14.93 9.43 -9.78
N SER A 267 14.31 8.83 -10.78
CA SER A 267 12.89 9.07 -11.07
C SER A 267 11.98 8.56 -9.95
N SER A 268 12.31 7.41 -9.35
CA SER A 268 11.57 6.84 -8.22
C SER A 268 11.60 7.76 -7.00
N ILE A 269 12.78 8.24 -6.62
CA ILE A 269 12.94 9.21 -5.53
C ILE A 269 12.23 10.52 -5.86
N GLN A 270 12.34 11.01 -7.09
CA GLN A 270 11.68 12.25 -7.51
C GLN A 270 10.16 12.15 -7.34
N GLN A 271 9.55 11.03 -7.74
CA GLN A 271 8.12 10.81 -7.60
C GLN A 271 7.69 10.68 -6.15
N MET A 272 8.50 10.02 -5.32
CA MET A 272 8.24 9.90 -3.88
C MET A 272 8.29 11.27 -3.18
N LEU A 273 9.34 12.07 -3.42
CA LEU A 273 9.55 13.37 -2.77
C LEU A 273 8.73 14.52 -3.40
N LYS A 274 8.05 14.28 -4.54
CA LYS A 274 7.02 15.20 -5.05
C LYS A 274 5.79 15.27 -4.14
N LYS A 275 5.56 14.26 -3.29
CA LYS A 275 4.41 14.23 -2.39
C LYS A 275 4.67 15.11 -1.15
N PRO A 276 3.84 16.14 -0.88
CA PRO A 276 4.11 17.09 0.19
C PRO A 276 4.18 16.45 1.58
N ASP A 277 3.31 15.48 1.86
CA ASP A 277 3.25 14.70 3.10
C ASP A 277 4.56 13.93 3.37
N VAL A 278 5.10 13.27 2.35
CA VAL A 278 6.37 12.54 2.45
C VAL A 278 7.52 13.50 2.74
N THR A 279 7.54 14.63 2.05
CA THR A 279 8.64 15.60 2.15
C THR A 279 8.61 16.40 3.45
N GLU A 280 7.42 16.74 3.96
CA GLU A 280 7.26 17.31 5.29
C GLU A 280 7.77 16.34 6.37
N MET A 281 7.38 15.07 6.26
CA MET A 281 7.80 14.02 7.18
C MET A 281 9.31 13.79 7.15
N LEU A 282 9.93 13.80 5.96
CA LEU A 282 11.38 13.74 5.77
C LEU A 282 12.09 14.89 6.51
N LEU A 283 11.68 16.14 6.26
CA LEU A 283 12.29 17.32 6.88
C LEU A 283 12.13 17.30 8.40
N LYS A 284 10.95 16.92 8.90
CA LYS A 284 10.70 16.78 10.33
C LYS A 284 11.65 15.76 10.97
N ASN A 285 11.89 14.63 10.30
CA ASN A 285 12.80 13.61 10.80
C ASN A 285 14.27 14.08 10.79
N LEU A 286 14.70 14.73 9.71
CA LEU A 286 16.04 15.33 9.62
C LEU A 286 16.29 16.34 10.76
N ASN A 287 15.35 17.25 10.98
CA ASN A 287 15.43 18.22 12.06
C ASN A 287 15.47 17.55 13.44
N ARG A 288 14.66 16.50 13.65
CA ARG A 288 14.67 15.72 14.89
C ARG A 288 16.04 15.08 15.14
N ILE A 289 16.59 14.39 14.15
CA ILE A 289 17.89 13.71 14.22
C ILE A 289 19.00 14.73 14.50
N ASN A 290 19.04 15.83 13.75
CA ASN A 290 20.05 16.89 13.92
C ASN A 290 19.97 17.52 15.31
N ASN A 291 18.77 17.82 15.81
CA ASN A 291 18.60 18.40 17.14
C ASN A 291 19.04 17.43 18.25
N GLN A 292 18.70 16.14 18.13
CA GLN A 292 19.09 15.14 19.12
C GLN A 292 20.61 14.91 19.14
N HIS A 293 21.24 14.80 17.96
CA HIS A 293 22.68 14.67 17.86
C HIS A 293 23.44 15.92 18.31
N THR A 294 22.88 17.12 18.08
CA THR A 294 23.47 18.37 18.58
C THR A 294 23.42 18.45 20.11
N ALA A 295 22.33 17.94 20.71
CA ALA A 295 22.18 17.89 22.17
C ALA A 295 23.09 16.84 22.82
N ASP A 296 23.29 15.71 22.14
CA ASP A 296 24.18 14.63 22.59
C ASP A 296 24.95 14.03 21.39
N PRO A 297 26.20 14.49 21.15
CA PRO A 297 27.02 14.03 20.04
C PRO A 297 27.41 12.54 20.09
N ASP A 298 27.23 11.86 21.23
CA ASP A 298 27.48 10.42 21.34
C ASP A 298 26.34 9.59 20.74
N LEU A 299 25.16 10.18 20.51
CA LEU A 299 24.03 9.51 19.88
C LEU A 299 24.21 9.44 18.35
N MET A 300 24.36 8.21 17.84
CA MET A 300 24.42 7.94 16.41
C MET A 300 23.07 7.41 15.90
N PHE A 301 22.54 8.01 14.83
CA PHE A 301 21.24 7.63 14.26
C PHE A 301 21.33 6.85 12.94
N ASN A 302 22.39 7.10 12.16
CA ASN A 302 22.59 6.54 10.83
C ASN A 302 24.06 6.70 10.42
N TYR A 303 24.41 6.23 9.23
CA TYR A 303 25.78 6.24 8.70
C TYR A 303 26.44 7.64 8.76
N ARG A 304 25.68 8.72 8.62
CA ARG A 304 26.18 10.11 8.62
C ARG A 304 26.92 10.49 9.91
N HIS A 305 26.53 9.93 11.04
CA HIS A 305 27.17 10.22 12.33
C HIS A 305 28.43 9.38 12.58
N GLY A 306 28.71 8.39 11.72
CA GLY A 306 29.90 7.54 11.84
C GLY A 306 31.18 8.28 11.45
N SER A 307 32.31 7.84 11.99
CA SER A 307 33.63 8.40 11.65
C SER A 307 33.92 8.34 10.15
N GLU A 308 33.48 7.27 9.48
CA GLU A 308 33.70 7.02 8.06
C GLU A 308 32.95 8.01 7.15
N SER A 309 31.88 8.66 7.63
CA SER A 309 31.15 9.66 6.83
C SER A 309 32.03 10.86 6.46
N LYS A 310 33.05 11.16 7.27
CA LYS A 310 34.02 12.24 7.03
C LYS A 310 34.90 11.99 5.82
N GLN A 311 35.03 10.73 5.39
CA GLN A 311 35.78 10.32 4.20
C GLN A 311 34.86 10.11 2.99
N HIS A 312 33.54 10.08 3.19
CA HIS A 312 32.59 9.85 2.12
C HIS A 312 32.59 11.04 1.13
N PRO A 313 32.62 10.81 -0.20
CA PRO A 313 32.78 11.85 -1.22
C PRO A 313 31.83 13.04 -1.11
N VAL A 314 30.58 12.80 -0.71
CA VAL A 314 29.57 13.86 -0.53
C VAL A 314 29.30 14.28 0.91
N LEU A 315 29.22 13.35 1.87
CA LEU A 315 28.93 13.71 3.27
C LEU A 315 30.05 14.51 3.93
N SER A 316 31.30 14.39 3.47
CA SER A 316 32.44 15.19 3.95
C SER A 316 32.29 16.69 3.69
N HIS A 317 31.50 17.07 2.69
CA HIS A 317 31.28 18.46 2.28
C HIS A 317 29.84 18.94 2.50
N ASN A 318 28.88 18.03 2.39
CA ASN A 318 27.46 18.31 2.54
C ASN A 318 26.80 17.25 3.43
N LEU A 319 26.84 17.50 4.74
CA LEU A 319 26.19 16.64 5.73
C LEU A 319 24.66 16.65 5.58
N ASP A 320 24.02 17.54 4.83
CA ASP A 320 22.56 17.49 4.62
C ASP A 320 22.14 16.53 3.50
N SER A 321 23.10 15.83 2.86
CA SER A 321 22.82 14.92 1.74
C SER A 321 22.06 13.68 2.19
N LEU A 322 20.99 13.34 1.47
CA LEU A 322 20.09 12.24 1.82
C LEU A 322 20.78 10.89 1.60
N LEU A 323 20.56 9.95 2.51
CA LEU A 323 21.19 8.63 2.53
C LEU A 323 20.34 7.61 1.75
N ILE A 324 20.99 6.88 0.84
CA ILE A 324 20.41 5.77 0.10
C ILE A 324 21.06 4.46 0.58
N ASN A 325 20.24 3.59 1.16
CA ASN A 325 20.59 2.19 1.42
C ASN A 325 20.17 1.34 0.23
N LEU A 326 21.05 0.46 -0.26
CA LEU A 326 20.67 -0.61 -1.17
C LEU A 326 20.54 -1.92 -0.41
N TYR A 327 19.56 -2.73 -0.77
CA TYR A 327 19.39 -4.09 -0.25
C TYR A 327 19.31 -5.07 -1.40
N THR A 328 19.94 -6.24 -1.28
CA THR A 328 19.86 -7.29 -2.30
C THR A 328 19.50 -8.64 -1.70
N ASP A 329 18.68 -9.39 -2.44
CA ASP A 329 18.19 -10.72 -2.07
C ASP A 329 17.91 -11.56 -3.31
N ASP A 330 17.96 -12.88 -3.17
CA ASP A 330 17.61 -13.84 -4.22
C ASP A 330 16.24 -14.46 -3.92
N ILE A 331 15.30 -14.31 -4.85
CA ILE A 331 13.97 -14.92 -4.76
C ILE A 331 13.94 -16.17 -5.64
N GLY A 332 13.64 -17.32 -5.03
CA GLY A 332 13.35 -18.55 -5.78
C GLY A 332 11.91 -18.55 -6.29
N LEU A 333 11.73 -18.68 -7.60
CA LEU A 333 10.39 -18.70 -8.23
C LEU A 333 9.73 -20.09 -8.20
N THR A 334 10.51 -21.15 -8.07
CA THR A 334 10.02 -22.54 -8.07
C THR A 334 9.94 -23.10 -6.66
N ASN A 335 9.48 -24.36 -6.53
CA ASN A 335 9.26 -25.05 -5.27
C ASN A 335 10.44 -24.81 -4.30
N PRO A 336 10.20 -24.18 -3.13
CA PRO A 336 11.27 -23.83 -2.18
C PRO A 336 11.98 -25.05 -1.57
N LEU A 337 11.47 -26.25 -1.83
CA LEU A 337 11.98 -27.52 -1.34
C LEU A 337 12.33 -28.47 -2.49
N GLY A 338 13.50 -29.11 -2.40
CA GLY A 338 13.95 -30.15 -3.33
C GLY A 338 15.25 -29.81 -4.08
N ALA A 339 15.72 -30.75 -4.91
CA ALA A 339 17.01 -30.66 -5.61
C ALA A 339 17.10 -29.54 -6.66
N LYS A 340 15.96 -28.99 -7.08
CA LYS A 340 15.84 -27.96 -8.13
C LYS A 340 15.49 -26.57 -7.59
N LYS A 341 15.50 -26.39 -6.27
CA LYS A 341 15.10 -25.16 -5.58
C LYS A 341 15.91 -23.92 -5.99
N ASP A 342 17.11 -24.12 -6.53
CA ASP A 342 18.04 -23.05 -6.90
C ASP A 342 18.13 -22.82 -8.43
N GLU A 343 17.34 -23.54 -9.25
CA GLU A 343 17.40 -23.43 -10.72
C GLU A 343 16.76 -22.15 -11.27
N GLN A 344 15.79 -21.58 -10.57
CA GLN A 344 15.00 -20.43 -11.05
C GLN A 344 15.01 -19.33 -9.99
N LYS A 345 16.18 -18.72 -9.80
CA LYS A 345 16.38 -17.61 -8.88
C LYS A 345 16.45 -16.29 -9.62
N ILE A 346 15.86 -15.28 -9.01
CA ILE A 346 15.96 -13.90 -9.45
C ILE A 346 16.64 -13.10 -8.36
N THR A 347 17.76 -12.48 -8.71
CA THR A 347 18.40 -11.49 -7.86
C THR A 347 17.67 -10.17 -7.99
N MET A 348 17.24 -9.64 -6.86
CA MET A 348 16.56 -8.37 -6.74
C MET A 348 17.47 -7.38 -6.01
N VAL A 349 17.47 -6.13 -6.48
CA VAL A 349 18.13 -5.00 -5.81
C VAL A 349 17.07 -3.98 -5.49
N TYR A 350 17.02 -3.52 -4.25
CA TYR A 350 16.09 -2.55 -3.73
C TYR A 350 16.84 -1.34 -3.19
N PHE A 351 16.15 -0.19 -3.09
CA PHE A 351 16.64 0.98 -2.39
C PHE A 351 15.66 1.42 -1.32
N GLN A 352 16.20 2.13 -0.33
CA GLN A 352 15.43 2.82 0.69
C GLN A 352 16.13 4.13 1.08
N LEU A 353 15.35 5.20 1.33
CA LEU A 353 15.89 6.42 1.92
C LEU A 353 15.98 6.28 3.44
N GLU A 354 17.18 6.40 4.00
CA GLU A 354 17.37 6.23 5.45
C GLU A 354 16.87 7.43 6.26
N ASP A 355 16.77 8.62 5.65
CA ASP A 355 16.33 9.83 6.34
C ASP A 355 14.81 9.88 6.58
N LEU A 356 14.04 8.94 6.03
CA LEU A 356 12.63 8.78 6.39
C LEU A 356 12.49 8.24 7.83
N PRO A 357 11.40 8.57 8.54
CA PRO A 357 11.16 8.01 9.87
C PRO A 357 11.12 6.48 9.88
N ASP A 358 11.57 5.88 10.97
CA ASP A 358 11.67 4.43 11.15
C ASP A 358 10.33 3.72 10.96
N THR A 359 9.24 4.36 11.39
CA THR A 359 7.87 3.87 11.22
C THR A 359 7.46 3.75 9.76
N VAL A 360 8.03 4.58 8.87
CA VAL A 360 7.78 4.53 7.43
C VAL A 360 8.75 3.58 6.76
N ARG A 361 10.03 3.61 7.16
CA ARG A 361 11.06 2.71 6.65
C ARG A 361 10.72 1.23 6.93
N SER A 362 9.98 0.96 8.00
CA SER A 362 9.53 -0.40 8.31
C SER A 362 8.39 -0.89 7.40
N THR A 363 7.87 -0.07 6.48
CA THR A 363 6.77 -0.44 5.58
C THR A 363 7.27 -0.84 4.20
N LEU A 364 6.60 -1.83 3.59
CA LEU A 364 6.87 -2.25 2.20
C LEU A 364 6.74 -1.09 1.19
N LYS A 365 5.87 -0.10 1.47
CA LYS A 365 5.65 1.07 0.61
C LYS A 365 6.87 2.00 0.50
N SER A 366 7.83 1.87 1.42
CA SER A 366 9.07 2.67 1.43
C SER A 366 10.25 1.97 0.76
N ILE A 367 10.09 0.72 0.34
CA ILE A 367 11.12 -0.09 -0.32
C ILE A 367 10.89 0.02 -1.82
N GLY A 368 11.83 0.63 -2.53
CA GLY A 368 11.76 0.75 -3.99
C GLY A 368 12.58 -0.32 -4.68
N LEU A 369 12.05 -0.92 -5.74
CA LEU A 369 12.83 -1.83 -6.59
C LEU A 369 13.79 -1.03 -7.48
N VAL A 370 15.02 -1.51 -7.66
CA VAL A 370 16.08 -0.91 -8.49
C VAL A 370 16.44 -1.82 -9.65
N ALA A 371 16.62 -3.11 -9.41
CA ALA A 371 16.99 -4.03 -10.48
C ALA A 371 16.47 -5.44 -10.25
N MET A 372 16.29 -6.15 -11.34
CA MET A 372 15.85 -7.54 -11.39
C MET A 372 16.62 -8.27 -12.48
N CYS A 373 17.25 -9.40 -12.13
CA CYS A 373 17.97 -10.24 -13.08
C CYS A 373 17.91 -11.71 -12.65
N HIS A 374 17.84 -12.64 -13.60
CA HIS A 374 17.99 -14.06 -13.27
C HIS A 374 19.39 -14.30 -12.71
N SER A 375 19.48 -14.92 -11.53
CA SER A 375 20.72 -15.00 -10.73
C SER A 375 21.85 -15.73 -11.46
N GLU A 376 21.52 -16.71 -12.29
CA GLU A 376 22.51 -17.43 -13.11
C GLU A 376 23.26 -16.49 -14.05
N TYR A 377 22.58 -15.52 -14.65
CA TYR A 377 23.21 -14.60 -15.61
C TYR A 377 24.15 -13.61 -14.94
N LEU A 378 23.94 -13.29 -13.66
CA LEU A 378 24.87 -12.48 -12.89
C LEU A 378 26.15 -13.25 -12.49
N SER A 379 26.21 -14.56 -12.71
CA SER A 379 27.46 -15.32 -12.55
C SER A 379 28.45 -15.06 -13.69
N ILE A 380 27.97 -14.51 -14.81
CA ILE A 380 28.81 -14.04 -15.92
C ILE A 380 29.31 -12.63 -15.59
N PRO A 381 30.63 -12.39 -15.47
CA PRO A 381 31.18 -11.10 -15.05
C PRO A 381 30.72 -9.91 -15.89
N GLU A 382 30.64 -10.07 -17.21
CA GLU A 382 30.21 -9.01 -18.13
C GLU A 382 28.75 -8.59 -17.88
N ASN A 383 27.87 -9.56 -17.64
CA ASN A 383 26.47 -9.32 -17.32
C ASN A 383 26.30 -8.69 -15.94
N LYS A 384 27.08 -9.15 -14.95
CA LYS A 384 27.12 -8.54 -13.62
C LYS A 384 27.53 -7.08 -13.72
N ASN A 385 28.62 -6.79 -14.44
CA ASN A 385 29.10 -5.43 -14.62
C ASN A 385 28.05 -4.54 -15.29
N LYS A 386 27.44 -4.97 -16.41
CA LYS A 386 26.36 -4.21 -17.07
C LYS A 386 25.17 -3.93 -16.15
N ASN A 387 24.77 -4.89 -15.33
CA ASN A 387 23.64 -4.74 -14.42
C ASN A 387 23.91 -3.71 -13.31
N PHE A 388 25.12 -3.70 -12.75
CA PHE A 388 25.47 -2.78 -11.65
C PHE A 388 26.02 -1.44 -12.14
N GLU A 389 26.62 -1.37 -13.32
CA GLU A 389 27.15 -0.12 -13.91
C GLU A 389 26.05 0.94 -14.03
N ILE A 390 24.88 0.58 -14.57
CA ILE A 390 23.74 1.51 -14.68
C ILE A 390 23.23 2.00 -13.30
N ILE A 391 23.29 1.15 -12.28
CA ILE A 391 22.91 1.51 -10.90
C ILE A 391 23.94 2.49 -10.31
N ILE A 392 25.23 2.20 -10.49
CA ILE A 392 26.34 3.02 -10.02
C ILE A 392 26.32 4.39 -10.71
N GLU A 393 26.04 4.44 -12.02
CA GLU A 393 25.90 5.68 -12.78
C GLU A 393 24.78 6.57 -12.23
N ASP A 394 23.60 6.01 -11.92
CA ASP A 394 22.48 6.79 -11.37
C ASP A 394 22.78 7.26 -9.94
N LEU A 395 23.40 6.41 -9.10
CA LEU A 395 23.88 6.81 -7.78
C LEU A 395 24.91 7.94 -7.86
N ASN A 396 25.90 7.85 -8.76
CA ASN A 396 26.89 8.90 -8.98
C ASN A 396 26.24 10.20 -9.50
N ASN A 397 25.19 10.10 -10.32
CA ASN A 397 24.40 11.25 -10.75
C ASN A 397 23.69 11.93 -9.58
N LEU A 398 23.01 11.15 -8.74
CA LEU A 398 22.34 11.64 -7.53
C LEU A 398 23.34 12.22 -6.51
N GLN A 399 24.54 11.65 -6.44
CA GLN A 399 25.62 12.15 -5.61
C GLN A 399 26.13 13.50 -6.08
N THR A 400 26.46 13.62 -7.37
CA THR A 400 27.10 14.82 -7.94
C THR A 400 26.11 15.93 -8.25
N ASN A 401 25.02 15.58 -8.94
CA ASN A 401 24.04 16.55 -9.46
C ASN A 401 22.83 16.68 -8.54
N GLY A 402 22.57 15.72 -7.65
CA GLY A 402 21.42 15.77 -6.76
C GLY A 402 20.06 15.76 -7.48
N LEU A 403 19.03 16.16 -6.74
CA LEU A 403 17.66 16.23 -7.19
C LEU A 403 17.01 17.50 -6.66
N LEU A 404 16.42 18.29 -7.56
CA LEU A 404 15.57 19.41 -7.18
C LEU A 404 14.22 18.87 -6.72
N ILE A 405 13.87 19.13 -5.45
CA ILE A 405 12.57 18.81 -4.88
C ILE A 405 11.69 20.06 -5.04
N PRO A 406 10.76 20.10 -6.01
CA PRO A 406 10.04 21.34 -6.34
C PRO A 406 9.18 21.85 -5.18
N THR A 407 8.62 20.94 -4.38
CA THR A 407 7.82 21.28 -3.20
C THR A 407 8.60 22.03 -2.13
N LEU A 408 9.93 21.88 -2.11
CA LEU A 408 10.82 22.60 -1.19
C LEU A 408 11.61 23.72 -1.86
N ASN A 409 11.56 23.80 -3.19
CA ASN A 409 12.46 24.62 -4.00
C ASN A 409 13.93 24.48 -3.57
N ARG A 410 14.34 23.25 -3.22
CA ARG A 410 15.66 22.92 -2.69
C ARG A 410 16.25 21.73 -3.42
N GLN A 411 17.53 21.81 -3.72
CA GLN A 411 18.31 20.72 -4.29
C GLN A 411 18.95 19.90 -3.17
N PHE A 412 18.81 18.58 -3.25
CA PHE A 412 19.44 17.63 -2.33
C PHE A 412 20.40 16.73 -3.09
N ASN A 413 21.63 16.62 -2.60
CA ASN A 413 22.54 15.55 -3.00
C ASN A 413 22.20 14.28 -2.23
N PHE A 414 22.64 13.14 -2.76
CA PHE A 414 22.44 11.85 -2.12
C PHE A 414 23.78 11.17 -1.87
N ALA A 415 23.88 10.45 -0.76
CA ALA A 415 25.02 9.64 -0.41
C ALA A 415 24.59 8.18 -0.36
N PHE A 416 25.30 7.33 -1.08
CA PHE A 416 25.13 5.89 -0.94
C PHE A 416 25.76 5.46 0.39
N SER A 417 24.94 5.02 1.35
CA SER A 417 25.38 4.75 2.72
C SER A 417 25.81 3.30 2.91
N VAL A 418 24.96 2.36 2.52
CA VAL A 418 25.11 0.94 2.85
C VAL A 418 24.61 0.05 1.71
N LEU A 419 25.32 -1.07 1.47
CA LEU A 419 24.77 -2.24 0.79
C LEU A 419 24.44 -3.30 1.85
N SER A 420 23.17 -3.64 1.96
CA SER A 420 22.63 -4.64 2.87
C SER A 420 22.27 -5.91 2.10
N GLY A 421 22.35 -7.05 2.77
CA GLY A 421 22.04 -8.36 2.21
C GLY A 421 22.42 -9.47 3.19
N ASP A 422 22.06 -10.71 2.87
CA ASP A 422 22.58 -11.85 3.64
C ASP A 422 24.10 -12.03 3.41
N HIS A 423 24.71 -13.01 4.10
CA HIS A 423 26.14 -13.24 3.95
C HIS A 423 26.54 -13.65 2.53
N LEU A 424 25.68 -14.42 1.84
CA LEU A 424 25.96 -14.96 0.53
C LEU A 424 25.89 -13.86 -0.54
N ALA A 425 24.86 -13.03 -0.50
CA ALA A 425 24.63 -11.91 -1.39
C ALA A 425 25.71 -10.84 -1.22
N ASN A 426 26.08 -10.48 0.01
CA ASN A 426 27.16 -9.51 0.22
C ASN A 426 28.52 -10.02 -0.29
N ASN A 427 28.82 -11.31 -0.09
CA ASN A 427 30.03 -11.90 -0.65
C ASN A 427 29.99 -11.91 -2.18
N PHE A 428 28.85 -12.29 -2.77
CA PHE A 428 28.64 -12.24 -4.21
C PHE A 428 28.88 -10.83 -4.77
N MET A 429 28.27 -9.82 -4.13
CA MET A 429 28.37 -8.43 -4.52
C MET A 429 29.81 -7.92 -4.47
N GLY A 430 30.50 -8.17 -3.36
CA GLY A 430 31.90 -7.80 -3.16
C GLY A 430 32.92 -8.63 -3.95
N GLY A 431 32.49 -9.64 -4.72
CA GLY A 431 33.39 -10.51 -5.48
C GLY A 431 34.17 -11.50 -4.61
N PHE A 432 33.72 -11.72 -3.37
CA PHE A 432 34.31 -12.67 -2.43
C PHE A 432 33.80 -14.10 -2.70
N GLN A 433 34.49 -15.09 -2.15
CA GLN A 433 34.05 -16.48 -2.25
C GLN A 433 32.71 -16.70 -1.52
N LYS A 434 31.89 -17.58 -2.10
CA LYS A 434 30.58 -17.98 -1.56
C LYS A 434 30.62 -19.28 -0.75
N ASN A 435 31.80 -19.90 -0.62
CA ASN A 435 32.03 -21.07 0.20
C ASN A 435 32.57 -20.64 1.57
N PHE A 436 31.89 -21.06 2.64
CA PHE A 436 32.22 -20.72 4.02
C PHE A 436 32.90 -21.87 4.80
N ASN A 437 33.17 -22.99 4.12
CA ASN A 437 33.78 -24.18 4.69
C ASN A 437 35.25 -24.39 4.26
N SER A 438 35.87 -23.39 3.65
CA SER A 438 37.28 -23.43 3.23
C SER A 438 37.80 -22.02 2.94
N GLY A 439 39.10 -21.78 3.10
CA GLY A 439 39.74 -20.50 2.76
C GLY A 439 39.23 -19.33 3.62
N GLN A 440 39.35 -18.10 3.12
CA GLN A 440 38.94 -16.88 3.82
C GLN A 440 37.42 -16.75 3.90
N CYS A 441 36.83 -17.11 5.04
CA CYS A 441 35.38 -17.18 5.19
C CYS A 441 34.75 -15.84 5.64
N CYS A 442 35.55 -14.90 6.15
CA CYS A 442 35.08 -13.58 6.59
C CYS A 442 35.53 -12.45 5.65
N ARG A 443 34.58 -11.71 5.08
CA ARG A 443 34.83 -10.52 4.22
C ARG A 443 35.35 -9.28 4.97
N ILE A 444 35.34 -9.30 6.32
CA ILE A 444 35.70 -8.15 7.15
C ILE A 444 37.10 -8.32 7.74
N CYS A 445 37.36 -9.45 8.42
CA CYS A 445 38.62 -9.67 9.14
C CYS A 445 39.59 -10.64 8.45
N HIS A 446 39.25 -11.15 7.26
CA HIS A 446 40.07 -12.11 6.49
C HIS A 446 40.36 -13.45 7.19
N PHE A 447 39.64 -13.78 8.27
CA PHE A 447 39.75 -15.04 8.98
C PHE A 447 39.62 -16.24 8.03
N SER A 448 40.55 -17.19 8.14
CA SER A 448 40.56 -18.42 7.34
C SER A 448 39.87 -19.56 8.09
N TYR A 449 39.15 -20.42 7.35
CA TYR A 449 38.52 -21.60 7.92
C TYR A 449 39.52 -22.54 8.61
N ASP A 450 40.78 -22.57 8.16
CA ASP A 450 41.82 -23.42 8.75
C ASP A 450 42.31 -22.91 10.12
N GLU A 451 41.94 -21.68 10.50
CA GLU A 451 42.26 -21.06 11.79
C GLU A 451 41.19 -21.33 12.87
N LYS A 452 40.22 -22.21 12.59
CA LYS A 452 39.10 -22.56 13.50
C LYS A 452 39.46 -23.50 14.63
#